data_AF-A0A352MFV8-F1
#
_entry.id   AF-A0A352MFV8-F1
#
_cell.length_a   1.000
_cell.length_b   1.000
_cell.length_c   1.000
_cell.angle_alpha   90.00
_cell.angle_beta   90.00
_cell.angle_gamma   90.00
#
_symmetry.space_group_name_H-M   'P 1'
#
loop_
_entity.id
_entity.type
_entity.pdbx_description
1 polymer ?
#
loop_
_entity_poly.entity_id
_entity_poly.type
_entity_poly.pdbx_seq_one_letter_code
_entity_poly.pdbx_strand_id
1 'polypeptide(L)'
;MKKITFLLITNLALSSLIINGQVIDTLVDNGGYNLHFSIIAGKGIPILFETGYMDNTKIWDGIIQPIADITGAPVITYDRQGFGKSTIDSKRKGIEDEIKGLETALIKLGYSEEIMLVSHSLGGFYNFIYANRNPLKVKGIVFIDASMACIFPDDMLDKMGLNPYQLEMIKTMKKLPSLPASIPVTDIISEQNIMRDNRWKTCHDEFVSEAPNRKGIFAFKTSHYIFRDNSRLVIDAIISLYADIQKSKVKSAILEKAYAYELASANEDYRELIEYQHSYEDLIAWGKSLFQNSDLTKALKVMELTANLYSDKPESINNLAEAYLKIGNKKLAAENYKRALELDPDNKNTIKILNQISKTIELSDSLQSVYAGKYELNRMPISIMKENNKLILHFNNTQSAMYFISDFDFFIAEYRDEFKILHGSDGEINGLLFRGMKAMKVKY
;
A
#
# COMPACT_ATOMS: atom_id res chain seq x y z
N MET A 1 21.12 -69.90 40.42
CA MET A 1 20.36 -68.63 40.46
C MET A 1 21.14 -67.55 39.70
N LYS A 2 20.76 -67.24 38.46
CA LYS A 2 21.26 -66.09 37.70
C LYS A 2 20.12 -65.07 37.61
N LYS A 3 20.30 -63.87 38.19
CA LYS A 3 19.35 -62.75 38.08
C LYS A 3 19.70 -61.96 36.82
N ILE A 4 18.73 -61.84 35.93
CA ILE A 4 18.76 -60.97 34.75
C ILE A 4 18.31 -59.58 35.21
N THR A 5 19.15 -58.57 35.02
CA THR A 5 18.83 -57.18 35.32
C THR A 5 18.32 -56.53 34.04
N PHE A 6 17.07 -56.06 34.05
CA PHE A 6 16.43 -55.35 32.94
C PHE A 6 16.83 -53.87 33.02
N LEU A 7 17.51 -53.35 31.99
CA LEU A 7 17.87 -51.94 31.89
C LEU A 7 16.73 -51.20 31.18
N LEU A 8 16.03 -50.32 31.89
CA LEU A 8 14.97 -49.48 31.35
C LEU A 8 15.62 -48.29 30.61
N ILE A 9 15.55 -48.28 29.28
CA ILE A 9 15.98 -47.13 28.46
C ILE A 9 14.79 -46.19 28.32
N THR A 10 14.81 -45.07 29.05
CA THR A 10 13.85 -43.98 28.86
C THR A 10 14.32 -43.11 27.70
N ASN A 11 13.62 -43.19 26.56
CA ASN A 11 13.73 -42.23 25.46
C ASN A 11 13.21 -40.86 25.93
N LEU A 12 14.10 -39.92 26.24
CA LEU A 12 13.74 -38.50 26.29
C LEU A 12 13.65 -38.00 24.85
N ALA A 13 12.43 -37.89 24.33
CA ALA A 13 12.17 -37.10 23.14
C ALA A 13 12.42 -35.62 23.49
N LEU A 14 13.53 -35.07 23.01
CA LEU A 14 13.81 -33.63 23.07
C LEU A 14 12.88 -32.95 22.07
N SER A 15 11.64 -32.65 22.46
CA SER A 15 10.80 -31.71 21.72
C SER A 15 11.45 -30.33 21.84
N SER A 16 11.95 -29.79 20.73
CA SER A 16 12.36 -28.40 20.61
C SER A 16 11.15 -27.51 20.89
N LEU A 17 11.01 -27.07 22.14
CA LEU A 17 10.13 -25.96 22.49
C LEU A 17 10.72 -24.72 21.82
N ILE A 18 10.11 -24.31 20.71
CA ILE A 18 10.25 -22.96 20.18
C ILE A 18 9.72 -22.06 21.30
N ILE A 19 10.63 -21.43 22.05
CA ILE A 19 10.27 -20.37 22.98
C ILE A 19 9.86 -19.20 22.10
N ASN A 20 8.57 -19.10 21.76
CA ASN A 20 8.02 -17.88 21.20
C ASN A 20 8.35 -16.75 22.20
N GLY A 21 9.13 -15.78 21.75
CA GLY A 21 9.51 -14.64 22.58
C GLY A 21 8.26 -13.99 23.16
N GLN A 22 8.18 -13.86 24.49
CA GLN A 22 7.04 -13.24 25.13
C GLN A 22 6.92 -11.79 24.62
N VAL A 23 5.81 -11.47 23.98
CA VAL A 23 5.49 -10.10 23.57
C VAL A 23 5.10 -9.31 24.82
N ILE A 24 5.79 -8.20 25.06
CA ILE A 24 5.48 -7.26 26.13
C ILE A 24 4.68 -6.11 25.52
N ASP A 25 3.39 -6.05 25.84
CA ASP A 25 2.47 -4.95 25.47
C ASP A 25 2.33 -4.03 26.69
N THR A 26 2.84 -2.79 26.60
CA THR A 26 2.91 -1.89 27.77
C THR A 26 2.67 -0.43 27.44
N LEU A 27 2.15 0.31 28.41
CA LEU A 27 2.08 1.77 28.40
C LEU A 27 3.21 2.33 29.27
N VAL A 28 3.97 3.27 28.74
CA VAL A 28 5.04 3.97 29.44
C VAL A 28 4.60 5.40 29.71
N ASP A 29 4.48 5.75 30.98
CA ASP A 29 4.24 7.14 31.39
C ASP A 29 5.40 8.03 30.97
N ASN A 30 5.07 9.15 30.35
CA ASN A 30 5.99 10.10 29.79
C ASN A 30 5.79 11.52 30.31
N GLY A 31 5.28 11.63 31.55
CA GLY A 31 5.15 12.91 32.24
C GLY A 31 3.87 13.64 31.88
N GLY A 32 2.73 12.95 31.94
CA GLY A 32 1.40 13.51 31.69
C GLY A 32 0.69 12.94 30.46
N TYR A 33 1.36 12.07 29.72
CA TYR A 33 0.79 11.22 28.68
C TYR A 33 1.55 9.90 28.65
N ASN A 34 0.91 8.83 28.16
CA ASN A 34 1.48 7.51 27.98
C ASN A 34 1.76 7.23 26.50
N LEU A 35 2.91 6.61 26.24
CA LEU A 35 3.24 5.98 24.96
C LEU A 35 3.09 4.45 25.07
N HIS A 36 2.41 3.84 24.10
CA HIS A 36 2.27 2.40 23.97
C HIS A 36 3.45 1.80 23.22
N PHE A 37 3.94 0.67 23.74
CA PHE A 37 5.01 -0.15 23.17
C PHE A 37 4.56 -1.60 23.06
N SER A 38 4.95 -2.26 21.97
CA SER A 38 4.91 -3.71 21.80
C SER A 38 6.32 -4.20 21.50
N ILE A 39 6.84 -5.07 22.37
CA ILE A 39 8.24 -5.49 22.37
C ILE A 39 8.31 -7.01 22.29
N ILE A 40 8.97 -7.53 21.26
CA ILE A 40 9.43 -8.92 21.25
C ILE A 40 10.76 -8.97 21.99
N ALA A 41 10.79 -9.70 23.12
CA ALA A 41 11.98 -9.79 23.95
C ALA A 41 13.15 -10.47 23.21
N GLY A 42 14.37 -9.97 23.42
CA GLY A 42 15.58 -10.50 22.81
C GLY A 42 16.85 -10.04 23.54
N LYS A 43 18.01 -10.25 22.93
CA LYS A 43 19.32 -9.83 23.46
C LYS A 43 20.14 -9.14 22.38
N GLY A 44 20.98 -8.19 22.79
CA GLY A 44 21.82 -7.41 21.87
C GLY A 44 21.23 -6.03 21.59
N ILE A 45 21.61 -5.45 20.45
CA ILE A 45 21.18 -4.12 20.04
C ILE A 45 19.67 -4.18 19.73
N PRO A 46 18.80 -3.38 20.37
CA PRO A 46 17.38 -3.30 20.04
C PRO A 46 17.15 -2.69 18.65
N ILE A 47 16.09 -3.17 17.98
CA ILE A 47 15.62 -2.65 16.69
C ILE A 47 14.31 -1.91 16.94
N LEU A 48 14.30 -0.59 16.73
CA LEU A 48 13.13 0.26 16.92
C LEU A 48 12.49 0.62 15.58
N PHE A 49 11.18 0.39 15.50
CA PHE A 49 10.38 0.67 14.32
C PHE A 49 9.54 1.94 14.51
N GLU A 50 9.65 2.83 13.52
CA GLU A 50 8.95 4.10 13.44
C GLU A 50 8.02 4.12 12.21
N THR A 51 6.75 4.46 12.42
CA THR A 51 5.68 4.31 11.42
C THR A 51 5.58 5.47 10.42
N GLY A 52 4.83 5.30 9.33
CA GLY A 52 4.45 6.38 8.42
C GLY A 52 3.34 7.29 8.98
N TYR A 53 2.97 8.35 8.26
CA TYR A 53 1.91 9.27 8.71
C TYR A 53 0.56 8.55 8.87
N MET A 54 -0.12 8.75 10.00
CA MET A 54 -1.40 8.12 10.37
C MET A 54 -1.38 6.61 10.64
N ASP A 55 -0.22 5.97 10.58
CA ASP A 55 -0.06 4.55 10.92
C ASP A 55 0.05 4.32 12.44
N ASN A 56 -0.03 3.03 12.82
CA ASN A 56 0.20 2.51 14.17
C ASN A 56 1.04 1.23 14.09
N THR A 57 1.39 0.62 15.23
CA THR A 57 2.32 -0.53 15.25
C THR A 57 1.92 -1.71 14.36
N LYS A 58 0.62 -1.90 14.08
CA LYS A 58 0.12 -3.07 13.34
C LYS A 58 0.63 -3.17 11.90
N ILE A 59 1.14 -2.08 11.33
CA ILE A 59 1.72 -2.13 9.97
C ILE A 59 2.92 -3.08 9.89
N TRP A 60 3.55 -3.38 11.03
CA TRP A 60 4.77 -4.17 11.13
C TRP A 60 4.55 -5.66 11.42
N ASP A 61 3.31 -6.09 11.71
CA ASP A 61 3.00 -7.45 12.18
C ASP A 61 3.56 -8.54 11.24
N GLY A 62 3.57 -8.27 9.92
CA GLY A 62 4.06 -9.21 8.90
C GLY A 62 5.58 -9.36 8.81
N ILE A 63 6.37 -8.52 9.49
CA ILE A 63 7.85 -8.54 9.35
C ILE A 63 8.62 -8.67 10.66
N ILE A 64 8.02 -8.31 11.81
CA ILE A 64 8.77 -8.22 13.07
C ILE A 64 9.18 -9.58 13.65
N GLN A 65 8.34 -10.61 13.50
CA GLN A 65 8.61 -11.93 14.07
C GLN A 65 9.80 -12.64 13.38
N PRO A 66 9.86 -12.74 12.03
CA PRO A 66 11.04 -13.26 11.35
C PRO A 66 12.33 -12.53 11.72
N ILE A 67 12.27 -11.20 11.81
CA ILE A 67 13.42 -10.37 12.19
C ILE A 67 13.88 -10.72 13.61
N ALA A 68 12.97 -10.83 14.58
CA ALA A 68 13.30 -11.20 15.95
C ALA A 68 13.91 -12.61 16.05
N ASP A 69 13.35 -13.60 15.34
CA ASP A 69 13.80 -15.00 15.40
C ASP A 69 15.20 -15.19 14.78
N ILE A 70 15.46 -14.49 13.66
CA ILE A 70 16.73 -14.57 12.94
C ILE A 70 17.82 -13.82 13.70
N THR A 71 17.56 -12.57 14.10
CA THR A 71 18.57 -11.73 14.78
C THR A 71 18.76 -12.09 16.25
N GLY A 72 17.72 -12.57 16.93
CA GLY A 72 17.65 -12.70 18.38
C GLY A 72 17.56 -11.37 19.13
N ALA A 73 17.41 -10.25 18.40
CA ALA A 73 17.39 -8.89 18.95
C ALA A 73 16.07 -8.56 19.64
N PRO A 74 16.05 -7.64 20.63
CA PRO A 74 14.81 -7.00 21.03
C PRO A 74 14.21 -6.24 19.84
N VAL A 75 12.97 -6.53 19.47
CA VAL A 75 12.25 -5.81 18.41
C VAL A 75 11.17 -4.95 19.06
N ILE A 76 11.26 -3.64 18.87
CA ILE A 76 10.46 -2.63 19.55
C ILE A 76 9.62 -1.89 18.52
N THR A 77 8.31 -1.96 18.68
CA THR A 77 7.35 -1.12 17.97
C THR A 77 6.64 -0.23 18.99
N TYR A 78 6.21 0.95 18.58
CA TYR A 78 5.48 1.85 19.46
C TYR A 78 4.47 2.68 18.69
N ASP A 79 3.39 3.07 19.37
CA ASP A 79 2.42 4.01 18.81
C ASP A 79 2.86 5.44 19.14
N ARG A 80 2.96 6.31 18.14
CA ARG A 80 3.18 7.75 18.40
C ARG A 80 2.01 8.33 19.19
N GLN A 81 2.28 9.40 19.93
CA GLN A 81 1.25 10.08 20.72
C GLN A 81 0.01 10.44 19.88
N GLY A 82 -1.18 10.13 20.41
CA GLY A 82 -2.46 10.33 19.71
C GLY A 82 -2.82 9.28 18.66
N PHE A 83 -2.00 8.23 18.49
CA PHE A 83 -2.29 7.09 17.61
C PHE A 83 -2.40 5.80 18.42
N GLY A 84 -3.11 4.82 17.85
CA GLY A 84 -3.26 3.48 18.42
C GLY A 84 -3.67 3.51 19.90
N LYS A 85 -2.86 2.92 20.78
CA LYS A 85 -3.09 2.89 22.24
C LYS A 85 -2.38 4.02 22.99
N SER A 86 -1.57 4.84 22.31
CA SER A 86 -0.89 5.99 22.92
C SER A 86 -1.85 7.13 23.18
N THR A 87 -1.72 7.74 24.36
CA THR A 87 -2.44 8.98 24.66
C THR A 87 -1.75 10.18 24.01
N ILE A 88 -2.40 11.34 24.00
CA ILE A 88 -1.87 12.56 23.38
C ILE A 88 -1.26 13.50 24.42
N ASP A 89 -0.07 14.03 24.15
CA ASP A 89 0.44 15.18 24.88
C ASP A 89 -0.27 16.46 24.40
N SER A 90 -1.08 17.09 25.26
CA SER A 90 -1.76 18.34 24.92
C SER A 90 -0.83 19.56 24.89
N LYS A 91 0.43 19.42 25.35
CA LYS A 91 1.42 20.50 25.46
C LYS A 91 2.53 20.42 24.40
N ARG A 92 2.50 19.42 23.50
CA ARG A 92 3.54 19.24 22.47
C ARG A 92 3.66 20.49 21.59
N LYS A 93 4.89 20.85 21.23
CA LYS A 93 5.17 22.01 20.37
C LYS A 93 5.69 21.66 18.98
N GLY A 94 6.08 20.41 18.76
CA GLY A 94 6.62 19.93 17.49
C GLY A 94 7.26 18.57 17.62
N ILE A 95 7.79 18.07 16.51
CA ILE A 95 8.38 16.72 16.40
C ILE A 95 9.56 16.48 17.36
N GLU A 96 10.35 17.52 17.69
CA GLU A 96 11.46 17.37 18.64
C GLU A 96 11.01 16.97 20.05
N ASP A 97 9.85 17.46 20.50
CA ASP A 97 9.31 17.08 21.81
C ASP A 97 8.79 15.64 21.81
N GLU A 98 8.27 15.17 20.67
CA GLU A 98 7.87 13.77 20.50
C GLU A 98 9.09 12.84 20.58
N ILE A 99 10.23 13.23 19.98
CA ILE A 99 11.49 12.49 20.08
C ILE A 99 12.06 12.47 21.49
N LYS A 100 12.06 13.59 22.21
CA LYS A 100 12.46 13.61 23.64
C LYS A 100 11.58 12.70 24.47
N GLY A 101 10.30 12.63 24.11
CA GLY A 101 9.36 11.74 24.76
C GLY A 101 9.68 10.27 24.51
N LEU A 102 9.96 9.90 23.27
CA LEU A 102 10.44 8.58 22.89
C LEU A 102 11.74 8.21 23.61
N GLU A 103 12.73 9.11 23.64
CA GLU A 103 14.00 8.93 24.37
C GLU A 103 13.76 8.61 25.85
N THR A 104 12.86 9.36 26.49
CA THR A 104 12.50 9.16 27.91
C THR A 104 11.87 7.79 28.14
N ALA A 105 10.96 7.36 27.25
CA ALA A 105 10.34 6.05 27.33
C ALA A 105 11.35 4.91 27.12
N LEU A 106 12.26 5.03 26.15
CA LEU A 106 13.31 4.05 25.89
C LEU A 106 14.28 3.90 27.08
N ILE A 107 14.60 5.00 27.78
CA ILE A 107 15.38 4.97 29.03
C ILE A 107 14.65 4.16 30.10
N LYS A 108 13.35 4.43 30.32
CA LYS A 108 12.54 3.70 31.31
C LYS A 108 12.42 2.20 31.00
N LEU A 109 12.41 1.85 29.71
CA LEU A 109 12.37 0.47 29.25
C LEU A 109 13.74 -0.23 29.23
N GLY A 110 14.84 0.50 29.42
CA GLY A 110 16.20 -0.04 29.41
C GLY A 110 16.82 -0.25 28.02
N TYR A 111 16.33 0.44 26.99
CA TYR A 111 16.78 0.33 25.59
C TYR A 111 17.49 1.61 25.07
N SER A 112 18.17 2.34 25.95
CA SER A 112 18.72 3.68 25.64
C SER A 112 20.20 3.74 25.30
N GLU A 113 20.94 2.63 25.34
CA GLU A 113 22.41 2.62 25.19
C GLU A 113 22.87 2.48 23.75
N GLU A 114 22.36 1.46 23.05
CA GLU A 114 22.62 1.21 21.63
C GLU A 114 21.29 0.90 20.96
N ILE A 115 21.14 1.29 19.69
CA ILE A 115 19.88 1.09 18.97
C ILE A 115 20.11 1.05 17.46
N MET A 116 19.35 0.19 16.78
CA MET A 116 19.15 0.25 15.33
C MET A 116 17.76 0.80 15.05
N LEU A 117 17.66 1.72 14.09
CA LEU A 117 16.40 2.36 13.74
C LEU A 117 15.87 1.83 12.41
N VAL A 118 14.57 1.64 12.32
CA VAL A 118 13.86 1.28 11.10
C VAL A 118 12.69 2.25 10.97
N SER A 119 12.51 2.88 9.82
CA SER A 119 11.38 3.80 9.62
C SER A 119 10.75 3.71 8.26
N HIS A 120 9.44 3.88 8.22
CA HIS A 120 8.67 4.07 7.00
C HIS A 120 8.22 5.52 6.81
N SER A 121 8.28 6.03 5.58
CA SER A 121 7.65 7.30 5.19
C SER A 121 8.00 8.43 6.16
N LEU A 122 7.01 9.07 6.79
CA LEU A 122 7.22 10.14 7.76
C LEU A 122 8.22 9.80 8.87
N GLY A 123 8.32 8.52 9.25
CA GLY A 123 9.29 8.05 10.22
C GLY A 123 10.74 8.38 9.90
N GLY A 124 11.05 8.67 8.63
CA GLY A 124 12.34 9.21 8.23
C GLY A 124 12.72 10.44 9.07
N PHE A 125 11.81 11.41 9.19
CA PHE A 125 12.05 12.63 9.95
C PHE A 125 12.35 12.37 11.43
N TYR A 126 11.60 11.44 12.03
CA TYR A 126 11.82 11.01 13.41
C TYR A 126 13.21 10.40 13.60
N ASN A 127 13.61 9.47 12.71
CA ASN A 127 14.92 8.83 12.77
C ASN A 127 16.08 9.82 12.53
N PHE A 128 15.92 10.79 11.63
CA PHE A 128 16.90 11.86 11.41
C PHE A 128 17.11 12.70 12.68
N ILE A 129 16.02 13.09 13.36
CA ILE A 129 16.10 13.87 14.60
C ILE A 129 16.72 13.01 15.71
N TYR A 130 16.26 11.78 15.89
CA TYR A 130 16.77 10.87 16.91
C TYR A 130 18.27 10.62 16.73
N ALA A 131 18.72 10.33 15.51
CA ALA A 131 20.12 10.04 15.22
C ALA A 131 21.03 11.26 15.40
N ASN A 132 20.58 12.47 15.02
CA ASN A 132 21.36 13.70 15.26
C ASN A 132 21.47 14.05 16.75
N ARG A 133 20.46 13.70 17.55
CA ARG A 133 20.49 13.87 19.01
C ARG A 133 21.31 12.78 19.72
N ASN A 134 21.39 11.59 19.13
CA ASN A 134 22.00 10.40 19.74
C ASN A 134 23.05 9.71 18.83
N PRO A 135 24.03 10.44 18.27
CA PRO A 135 24.87 9.93 17.17
C PRO A 135 25.77 8.74 17.55
N LEU A 136 26.11 8.60 18.85
CA LEU A 136 26.95 7.49 19.34
C LEU A 136 26.12 6.24 19.70
N LYS A 137 24.82 6.41 19.93
CA LYS A 137 23.90 5.33 20.33
C LYS A 137 23.33 4.61 19.12
N VAL A 138 23.06 5.34 18.04
CA VAL A 138 22.52 4.76 16.80
C VAL A 138 23.61 4.00 16.07
N LYS A 139 23.39 2.70 15.86
CA LYS A 139 24.36 1.80 15.22
C LYS A 139 24.08 1.53 13.75
N GLY A 140 22.86 1.78 13.30
CA GLY A 140 22.46 1.66 11.90
C GLY A 140 21.02 2.13 11.71
N ILE A 141 20.68 2.48 10.46
CA ILE A 141 19.32 2.93 10.10
C ILE A 141 18.86 2.21 8.82
N VAL A 142 17.62 1.72 8.83
CA VAL A 142 16.93 1.31 7.61
C VAL A 142 15.80 2.30 7.31
N PHE A 143 15.90 2.95 6.15
CA PHE A 143 14.83 3.76 5.60
C PHE A 143 14.01 2.93 4.62
N ILE A 144 12.69 2.89 4.81
CA ILE A 144 11.75 2.21 3.93
C ILE A 144 10.85 3.28 3.34
N ASP A 145 11.15 3.67 2.11
CA ASP A 145 10.48 4.74 1.37
C ASP A 145 10.26 5.98 2.26
N ALA A 146 11.34 6.44 2.90
CA ALA A 146 11.29 7.39 3.99
C ALA A 146 11.24 8.85 3.51
N SER A 147 10.55 9.72 4.23
CA SER A 147 10.53 11.15 3.96
C SER A 147 11.87 11.80 4.34
N MET A 148 12.42 12.60 3.42
CA MET A 148 13.65 13.38 3.58
C MET A 148 13.42 14.85 3.27
N ALA A 149 14.25 15.73 3.83
CA ALA A 149 14.07 17.19 3.69
C ALA A 149 14.16 17.67 2.22
N CYS A 150 14.99 17.03 1.39
CA CYS A 150 15.16 17.38 -0.02
C CYS A 150 13.91 17.14 -0.89
N ILE A 151 12.95 16.35 -0.41
CA ILE A 151 11.67 16.09 -1.11
C ILE A 151 10.80 17.37 -1.15
N PHE A 152 11.03 18.29 -0.22
CA PHE A 152 10.24 19.49 0.00
C PHE A 152 11.05 20.76 -0.36
N PRO A 153 11.21 21.11 -1.65
CA PRO A 153 11.95 22.31 -2.03
C PRO A 153 11.19 23.58 -1.60
N ASP A 154 11.94 24.63 -1.22
CA ASP A 154 11.38 25.81 -0.55
C ASP A 154 10.34 26.56 -1.41
N ASP A 155 10.54 26.59 -2.72
CA ASP A 155 9.68 27.24 -3.71
C ASP A 155 8.35 26.51 -3.96
N MET A 156 8.20 25.31 -3.38
CA MET A 156 7.01 24.47 -3.51
C MET A 156 6.23 24.34 -2.20
N LEU A 157 6.79 24.70 -1.04
CA LEU A 157 6.15 24.49 0.27
C LEU A 157 4.73 25.09 0.32
N ASP A 158 4.57 26.32 -0.15
CA ASP A 158 3.27 27.02 -0.14
C ASP A 158 2.25 26.39 -1.11
N LYS A 159 2.71 25.66 -2.13
CA LYS A 159 1.86 25.01 -3.14
C LYS A 159 1.43 23.60 -2.74
N MET A 160 2.06 23.02 -1.72
CA MET A 160 1.83 21.63 -1.30
C MET A 160 0.62 21.45 -0.37
N GLY A 161 -0.07 22.54 0.02
CA GLY A 161 -1.28 22.46 0.86
C GLY A 161 -1.00 21.89 2.26
N LEU A 162 0.21 22.11 2.78
CA LEU A 162 0.66 21.60 4.08
C LEU A 162 -0.08 22.31 5.22
N ASN A 163 -0.48 21.55 6.24
CA ASN A 163 -0.99 22.16 7.47
C ASN A 163 0.16 22.76 8.32
N PRO A 164 -0.14 23.63 9.31
CA PRO A 164 0.90 24.29 10.10
C PRO A 164 1.88 23.34 10.80
N TYR A 165 1.41 22.18 11.26
CA TYR A 165 2.25 21.17 11.91
C TYR A 165 3.20 20.50 10.91
N GLN A 166 2.72 20.14 9.71
CA GLN A 166 3.57 19.59 8.65
C GLN A 166 4.64 20.58 8.21
N LEU A 167 4.27 21.86 8.06
CA LEU A 167 5.20 22.91 7.68
C LEU A 167 6.28 23.15 8.75
N GLU A 168 5.89 23.17 10.03
CA GLU A 168 6.84 23.28 11.15
C GLU A 168 7.85 22.12 11.13
N MET A 169 7.35 20.89 11.01
CA MET A 169 8.18 19.70 10.95
C MET A 169 9.18 19.72 9.78
N ILE A 170 8.74 20.09 8.57
CA ILE A 170 9.65 20.21 7.41
C ILE A 170 10.70 21.31 7.64
N LYS A 171 10.32 22.44 8.23
CA LYS A 171 11.26 23.53 8.58
C LYS A 171 12.28 23.09 9.62
N THR A 172 11.87 22.28 10.59
CA THR A 172 12.76 21.69 11.60
C THR A 172 13.73 20.72 10.94
N MET A 173 13.24 19.85 10.06
CA MET A 173 14.06 18.90 9.29
C MET A 173 15.11 19.59 8.41
N LYS A 174 14.76 20.69 7.75
CA LYS A 174 15.69 21.46 6.90
C LYS A 174 16.82 22.14 7.67
N LYS A 175 16.66 22.34 8.99
CA LYS A 175 17.69 22.93 9.86
C LYS A 175 18.63 21.88 10.45
N LEU A 176 18.29 20.60 10.36
CA LEU A 176 19.15 19.54 10.86
C LEU A 176 20.38 19.39 9.97
N PRO A 177 21.54 19.07 10.56
CA PRO A 177 22.68 18.64 9.78
C PRO A 177 22.39 17.30 9.09
N SER A 178 23.15 17.00 8.03
CA SER A 178 23.15 15.67 7.41
C SER A 178 23.47 14.59 8.44
N LEU A 179 22.92 13.38 8.22
CA LEU A 179 23.16 12.26 9.13
C LEU A 179 24.67 11.99 9.31
N PRO A 180 25.13 11.74 10.55
CA PRO A 180 26.52 11.41 10.81
C PRO A 180 27.02 10.28 9.90
N ALA A 181 28.10 10.54 9.15
CA ALA A 181 28.67 9.58 8.21
C ALA A 181 29.20 8.30 8.88
N SER A 182 29.30 8.24 10.21
CA SER A 182 29.64 7.03 10.95
C SER A 182 28.48 6.03 11.07
N ILE A 183 27.24 6.46 10.86
CA ILE A 183 26.06 5.60 10.98
C ILE A 183 25.79 4.95 9.62
N PRO A 184 25.89 3.62 9.50
CA PRO A 184 25.55 2.92 8.25
C PRO A 184 24.04 2.99 7.99
N VAL A 185 23.67 3.13 6.72
CA VAL A 185 22.27 3.25 6.32
C VAL A 185 21.96 2.29 5.16
N THR A 186 20.83 1.60 5.25
CA THR A 186 20.20 0.96 4.08
C THR A 186 18.93 1.72 3.75
N ASP A 187 18.85 2.25 2.54
CA ASP A 187 17.75 3.06 2.05
C ASP A 187 17.03 2.30 0.94
N ILE A 188 15.77 1.93 1.19
CA ILE A 188 14.93 1.15 0.28
C ILE A 188 13.88 2.08 -0.29
N ILE A 189 13.83 2.23 -1.60
CA ILE A 189 12.87 3.13 -2.28
C ILE A 189 11.92 2.34 -3.17
N SER A 190 10.66 2.77 -3.21
CA SER A 190 9.62 2.10 -4.00
C SER A 190 9.64 2.55 -5.47
N GLU A 191 9.23 1.66 -6.38
CA GLU A 191 9.01 2.03 -7.78
C GLU A 191 7.78 2.94 -7.93
N GLN A 192 6.69 2.63 -7.23
CA GLN A 192 5.43 3.38 -7.26
C GLN A 192 5.26 4.18 -5.97
N ASN A 193 6.00 5.28 -5.87
CA ASN A 193 5.95 6.15 -4.69
C ASN A 193 4.78 7.15 -4.73
N ILE A 194 4.59 7.88 -3.63
CA ILE A 194 3.49 8.86 -3.46
C ILE A 194 3.61 10.08 -4.37
N MET A 195 4.79 10.35 -4.92
CA MET A 195 5.07 11.44 -5.85
C MET A 195 5.01 10.93 -7.29
N ARG A 196 4.35 11.69 -8.16
CA ARG A 196 4.24 11.36 -9.59
C ARG A 196 5.47 11.78 -10.41
N ASP A 197 6.46 12.38 -9.76
CA ASP A 197 7.69 12.88 -10.38
C ASP A 197 8.94 12.20 -9.75
N ASN A 198 10.11 12.45 -10.34
CA ASN A 198 11.36 11.79 -9.94
C ASN A 198 11.99 12.35 -8.67
N ARG A 199 11.43 13.38 -8.02
CA ARG A 199 12.09 14.06 -6.89
C ARG A 199 12.35 13.12 -5.72
N TRP A 200 11.42 12.20 -5.45
CA TRP A 200 11.58 11.19 -4.42
C TRP A 200 12.85 10.39 -4.69
N LYS A 201 12.94 9.75 -5.86
CA LYS A 201 14.11 8.96 -6.25
C LYS A 201 15.41 9.79 -6.22
N THR A 202 15.41 10.99 -6.80
CA THR A 202 16.60 11.85 -6.86
C THR A 202 17.12 12.20 -5.45
N CYS A 203 16.23 12.60 -4.55
CA CYS A 203 16.59 12.96 -3.17
C CYS A 203 17.22 11.77 -2.42
N HIS A 204 16.69 10.56 -2.62
CA HIS A 204 17.26 9.35 -2.02
C HIS A 204 18.60 8.93 -2.65
N ASP A 205 18.73 8.99 -3.99
CA ASP A 205 20.00 8.71 -4.67
C ASP A 205 21.12 9.67 -4.21
N GLU A 206 20.80 10.96 -4.11
CA GLU A 206 21.71 11.98 -3.59
C GLU A 206 22.10 11.68 -2.14
N PHE A 207 21.11 11.42 -1.27
CA PHE A 207 21.36 11.05 0.13
C PHE A 207 22.27 9.82 0.26
N VAL A 208 22.08 8.78 -0.54
CA VAL A 208 22.95 7.60 -0.53
C VAL A 208 24.37 7.96 -0.99
N SER A 209 24.52 8.83 -1.98
CA SER A 209 25.83 9.23 -2.53
C SER A 209 26.70 10.05 -1.56
N GLU A 210 26.09 10.69 -0.56
CA GLU A 210 26.80 11.53 0.42
C GLU A 210 27.77 10.75 1.33
N ALA A 211 27.62 9.43 1.50
CA ALA A 211 28.52 8.64 2.34
C ALA A 211 28.68 7.17 1.87
N PRO A 212 29.90 6.59 1.94
CA PRO A 212 30.19 5.28 1.39
C PRO A 212 29.56 4.10 2.16
N ASN A 213 29.08 4.34 3.37
CA ASN A 213 28.38 3.36 4.21
C ASN A 213 26.85 3.48 4.13
N ARG A 214 26.34 4.18 3.11
CA ARG A 214 24.93 4.20 2.75
C ARG A 214 24.71 3.34 1.51
N LYS A 215 23.68 2.49 1.55
CA LYS A 215 23.33 1.56 0.47
C LYS A 215 21.90 1.83 0.02
N GLY A 216 21.73 2.15 -1.25
CA GLY A 216 20.42 2.26 -1.90
C GLY A 216 19.92 0.92 -2.43
N ILE A 217 18.62 0.65 -2.28
CA ILE A 217 17.92 -0.52 -2.83
C ILE A 217 16.66 -0.02 -3.53
N PHE A 218 16.52 -0.30 -4.82
CA PHE A 218 15.31 0.00 -5.58
C PHE A 218 14.38 -1.22 -5.58
N ALA A 219 13.19 -1.07 -4.99
CA ALA A 219 12.19 -2.13 -4.90
C ALA A 219 11.24 -2.08 -6.11
N PHE A 220 11.36 -3.07 -6.99
CA PHE A 220 10.56 -3.17 -8.21
C PHE A 220 9.12 -3.57 -7.90
N LYS A 221 8.16 -2.99 -8.64
CA LYS A 221 6.72 -3.28 -8.56
C LYS A 221 6.10 -3.09 -7.17
N THR A 222 6.73 -2.31 -6.30
CA THR A 222 6.20 -2.01 -4.97
C THR A 222 5.61 -0.62 -4.93
N SER A 223 4.55 -0.47 -4.14
CA SER A 223 3.98 0.81 -3.71
C SER A 223 4.81 1.44 -2.59
N HIS A 224 4.33 2.58 -2.09
CA HIS A 224 4.87 3.25 -0.90
C HIS A 224 4.96 2.36 0.36
N TYR A 225 4.21 1.27 0.43
CA TYR A 225 4.24 0.31 1.53
C TYR A 225 5.05 -0.94 1.13
N ILE A 226 6.35 -0.76 0.89
CA ILE A 226 7.25 -1.82 0.37
C ILE A 226 7.17 -3.11 1.20
N PHE A 227 7.06 -3.02 2.52
CA PHE A 227 6.95 -4.18 3.41
C PHE A 227 5.64 -4.96 3.27
N ARG A 228 4.60 -4.41 2.62
CA ARG A 228 3.38 -5.13 2.25
C ARG A 228 3.52 -5.80 0.89
N ASP A 229 4.14 -5.12 -0.06
CA ASP A 229 4.26 -5.60 -1.44
C ASP A 229 5.43 -6.58 -1.62
N ASN A 230 6.49 -6.41 -0.82
CA ASN A 230 7.69 -7.23 -0.81
C ASN A 230 8.30 -7.24 0.61
N SER A 231 7.60 -7.92 1.52
CA SER A 231 8.01 -8.09 2.92
C SER A 231 9.43 -8.66 3.05
N ARG A 232 9.77 -9.61 2.17
CA ARG A 232 11.04 -10.32 2.17
C ARG A 232 12.24 -9.41 1.92
N LEU A 233 12.16 -8.55 0.92
CA LEU A 233 13.20 -7.55 0.64
C LEU A 233 13.48 -6.66 1.87
N VAL A 234 12.43 -6.26 2.58
CA VAL A 234 12.54 -5.40 3.76
C VAL A 234 13.14 -6.19 4.95
N ILE A 235 12.68 -7.41 5.18
CA ILE A 235 13.21 -8.31 6.23
C ILE A 235 14.72 -8.52 6.01
N ASP A 236 15.13 -8.87 4.79
CA ASP A 236 16.52 -9.13 4.44
C ASP A 236 17.41 -7.88 4.58
N ALA A 237 16.92 -6.72 4.16
CA ALA A 237 17.63 -5.47 4.31
C ALA A 237 17.89 -5.13 5.79
N ILE A 238 16.89 -5.32 6.65
CA ILE A 238 17.01 -5.11 8.10
C ILE A 238 17.99 -6.12 8.70
N ILE A 239 17.84 -7.41 8.40
CA ILE A 239 18.71 -8.47 8.93
C ILE A 239 20.16 -8.28 8.46
N SER A 240 20.37 -7.94 7.18
CA SER A 240 21.71 -7.72 6.62
C SER A 240 22.40 -6.57 7.34
N LEU A 241 21.75 -5.40 7.47
CA LEU A 241 22.35 -4.27 8.18
C LEU A 241 22.56 -4.60 9.67
N TYR A 242 21.60 -5.28 10.31
CA TYR A 242 21.75 -5.71 11.70
C TYR A 242 22.96 -6.63 11.86
N ALA A 243 23.16 -7.59 10.97
CA ALA A 243 24.30 -8.50 10.99
C ALA A 243 25.62 -7.76 10.75
N ASP A 244 25.64 -6.77 9.86
CA ASP A 244 26.83 -5.97 9.53
C ASP A 244 27.36 -5.15 10.72
N ILE A 245 26.48 -4.72 11.62
CA ILE A 245 26.86 -3.97 12.83
C ILE A 245 27.28 -4.88 13.99
N GLN A 246 27.23 -6.22 13.82
CA GLN A 246 27.66 -7.18 14.83
C GLN A 246 29.13 -7.58 14.69
N LYS A 247 29.66 -8.18 15.76
CA LYS A 247 30.94 -8.91 15.71
C LYS A 247 30.84 -10.11 14.76
N SER A 248 31.94 -10.43 14.09
CA SER A 248 32.03 -11.48 13.05
C SER A 248 31.34 -12.81 13.42
N LYS A 249 31.55 -13.35 14.63
CA LYS A 249 30.90 -14.61 15.06
C LYS A 249 29.36 -14.50 15.12
N VAL A 250 28.84 -13.39 15.63
CA VAL A 250 27.39 -13.15 15.72
C VAL A 250 26.82 -12.89 14.32
N LYS A 251 27.51 -12.08 13.51
CA LYS A 251 27.17 -11.86 12.10
C LYS A 251 27.00 -13.17 11.34
N SER A 252 27.98 -14.08 11.42
CA SER A 252 27.91 -15.39 10.75
C SER A 252 26.70 -16.22 11.18
N ALA A 253 26.38 -16.25 12.48
CA ALA A 253 25.22 -17.00 12.99
C ALA A 253 23.88 -16.40 12.52
N ILE A 254 23.78 -15.05 12.45
CA ILE A 254 22.59 -14.38 11.92
C ILE A 254 22.42 -14.67 10.43
N LEU A 255 23.50 -14.58 9.65
CA LEU A 255 23.46 -14.83 8.21
C LEU A 255 23.16 -16.30 7.87
N GLU A 256 23.60 -17.26 8.69
CA GLU A 256 23.24 -18.68 8.54
C GLU A 256 21.73 -18.89 8.72
N LYS A 257 21.14 -18.27 9.76
CA LYS A 257 19.68 -18.30 9.97
C LYS A 257 18.92 -17.58 8.87
N ALA A 258 19.42 -16.43 8.41
CA ALA A 258 18.83 -15.68 7.31
C ALA A 258 18.81 -16.51 6.03
N TYR A 259 19.93 -17.18 5.70
CA TYR A 259 20.00 -18.08 4.55
C TYR A 259 19.02 -19.25 4.65
N ALA A 260 18.86 -19.85 5.83
CA ALA A 260 17.88 -20.91 6.04
C ALA A 260 16.44 -20.42 5.87
N TYR A 261 16.12 -19.23 6.39
CA TYR A 261 14.83 -18.57 6.18
C TYR A 261 14.59 -18.32 4.70
N GLU A 262 15.58 -17.80 3.97
CA GLU A 262 15.48 -17.54 2.54
C GLU A 262 15.23 -18.84 1.73
N LEU A 263 15.92 -19.94 2.05
CA LEU A 263 15.67 -21.22 1.39
C LEU A 263 14.23 -21.73 1.62
N ALA A 264 13.70 -21.56 2.83
CA ALA A 264 12.34 -21.96 3.16
C ALA A 264 11.31 -21.07 2.45
N SER A 265 11.45 -19.76 2.57
CA SER A 265 10.55 -18.78 1.96
C SER A 265 10.54 -18.90 0.44
N ALA A 266 11.66 -19.25 -0.21
CA ALA A 266 11.69 -19.40 -1.68
C ALA A 266 10.80 -20.55 -2.17
N ASN A 267 10.69 -21.63 -1.37
CA ASN A 267 9.77 -22.72 -1.68
C ASN A 267 8.32 -22.33 -1.42
N GLU A 268 8.05 -21.52 -0.40
CA GLU A 268 6.69 -21.05 -0.10
C GLU A 268 6.21 -20.05 -1.15
N ASP A 269 7.04 -19.07 -1.53
CA ASP A 269 6.74 -18.12 -2.60
C ASP A 269 6.40 -18.85 -3.91
N TYR A 270 7.12 -19.94 -4.22
CA TYR A 270 6.84 -20.74 -5.41
C TYR A 270 5.54 -21.55 -5.27
N ARG A 271 5.22 -22.04 -4.06
CA ARG A 271 3.92 -22.69 -3.79
C ARG A 271 2.78 -21.71 -3.99
N GLU A 272 2.85 -20.53 -3.37
CA GLU A 272 1.84 -19.48 -3.52
C GLU A 272 1.71 -19.03 -4.97
N LEU A 273 2.83 -18.89 -5.70
CA LEU A 273 2.82 -18.57 -7.12
C LEU A 273 2.05 -19.63 -7.92
N ILE A 274 2.27 -20.93 -7.67
CA ILE A 274 1.55 -22.00 -8.35
C ILE A 274 0.07 -22.01 -7.96
N GLU A 275 -0.26 -21.81 -6.68
CA GLU A 275 -1.65 -21.76 -6.21
C GLU A 275 -2.40 -20.57 -6.82
N TYR A 276 -1.74 -19.43 -6.95
CA TYR A 276 -2.31 -18.23 -7.57
C TYR A 276 -2.35 -18.32 -9.09
N GLN A 277 -1.42 -19.04 -9.73
CA GLN A 277 -1.33 -19.12 -11.18
C GLN A 277 -2.63 -19.70 -11.79
N HIS A 278 -3.31 -18.89 -12.61
CA HIS A 278 -4.62 -19.22 -13.19
C HIS A 278 -5.74 -19.44 -12.14
N SER A 279 -5.54 -18.98 -10.91
CA SER A 279 -6.61 -18.87 -9.91
C SER A 279 -7.73 -17.97 -10.41
N TYR A 280 -8.89 -18.04 -9.76
CA TYR A 280 -10.01 -17.16 -10.09
C TYR A 280 -9.61 -15.69 -10.01
N GLU A 281 -8.89 -15.33 -8.94
CA GLU A 281 -8.41 -13.99 -8.66
C GLU A 281 -7.41 -13.52 -9.72
N ASP A 282 -6.47 -14.39 -10.12
CA ASP A 282 -5.47 -14.11 -11.16
C ASP A 282 -6.12 -13.85 -12.53
N LEU A 283 -7.05 -14.71 -12.93
CA LEU A 283 -7.76 -14.54 -14.21
C LEU A 283 -8.63 -13.27 -14.21
N ILE A 284 -9.27 -12.93 -13.09
CA ILE A 284 -10.00 -11.66 -12.95
C ILE A 284 -9.07 -10.46 -13.04
N ALA A 285 -7.92 -10.50 -12.35
CA ALA A 285 -6.92 -9.44 -12.39
C ALA A 285 -6.37 -9.25 -13.82
N TRP A 286 -6.04 -10.35 -14.50
CA TRP A 286 -5.57 -10.34 -15.88
C TRP A 286 -6.61 -9.74 -16.84
N GLY A 287 -7.86 -10.19 -16.76
CA GLY A 287 -8.95 -9.66 -17.57
C GLY A 287 -9.19 -8.16 -17.34
N LYS A 288 -9.15 -7.70 -16.08
CA LYS A 288 -9.27 -6.27 -15.74
C LYS A 288 -8.11 -5.43 -16.30
N SER A 289 -6.87 -5.94 -16.20
CA SER A 289 -5.70 -5.28 -16.77
C SER A 289 -5.82 -5.11 -18.29
N LEU A 290 -6.32 -6.14 -18.99
CA LEU A 290 -6.57 -6.05 -20.43
C LEU A 290 -7.63 -5.00 -20.77
N PHE A 291 -8.68 -4.85 -19.96
CA PHE A 291 -9.64 -3.75 -20.12
C PHE A 291 -9.00 -2.37 -19.92
N GLN A 292 -8.13 -2.21 -18.93
CA GLN A 292 -7.42 -0.95 -18.67
C GLN A 292 -6.48 -0.57 -19.83
N ASN A 293 -5.93 -1.59 -20.51
CA ASN A 293 -5.07 -1.42 -21.68
C ASN A 293 -5.85 -1.34 -23.01
N SER A 294 -7.18 -1.21 -22.95
CA SER A 294 -8.08 -1.16 -24.11
C SER A 294 -8.02 -2.39 -25.04
N ASP A 295 -7.49 -3.52 -24.56
CA ASP A 295 -7.45 -4.79 -25.32
C ASP A 295 -8.74 -5.58 -25.07
N LEU A 296 -9.86 -5.00 -25.49
CA LEU A 296 -11.21 -5.48 -25.16
C LEU A 296 -11.47 -6.92 -25.63
N THR A 297 -10.89 -7.31 -26.78
CA THR A 297 -11.03 -8.65 -27.33
C THR A 297 -10.35 -9.70 -26.45
N LYS A 298 -9.11 -9.45 -26.03
CA LYS A 298 -8.42 -10.37 -25.10
C LYS A 298 -9.08 -10.37 -23.74
N ALA A 299 -9.49 -9.19 -23.23
CA ALA A 299 -10.19 -9.07 -21.97
C ALA A 299 -11.47 -9.93 -21.95
N LEU A 300 -12.29 -9.86 -23.01
CA LEU A 300 -13.47 -10.69 -23.16
C LEU A 300 -13.13 -12.19 -23.17
N LYS A 301 -12.09 -12.60 -23.91
CA LYS A 301 -11.68 -14.01 -23.95
C LYS A 301 -11.24 -14.54 -22.59
N VAL A 302 -10.56 -13.72 -21.79
CA VAL A 302 -10.21 -14.06 -20.41
C VAL A 302 -11.47 -14.16 -19.54
N MET A 303 -12.43 -13.24 -19.67
CA MET A 303 -13.68 -13.32 -18.90
C MET A 303 -14.54 -14.53 -19.30
N GLU A 304 -14.57 -14.91 -20.58
CA GLU A 304 -15.21 -16.15 -21.04
C GLU A 304 -14.55 -17.38 -20.42
N LEU A 305 -13.22 -17.44 -20.42
CA LEU A 305 -12.47 -18.50 -19.76
C LEU A 305 -12.81 -18.57 -18.26
N THR A 306 -12.78 -17.44 -17.56
CA THR A 306 -13.07 -17.34 -16.12
C THR A 306 -14.49 -17.81 -15.79
N ALA A 307 -15.50 -17.37 -16.53
CA ALA A 307 -16.88 -17.78 -16.32
C ALA A 307 -17.14 -19.27 -16.64
N ASN A 308 -16.32 -19.86 -17.52
CA ASN A 308 -16.38 -21.30 -17.82
C ASN A 308 -15.72 -22.13 -16.71
N LEU A 309 -14.55 -21.71 -16.22
CA LEU A 309 -13.82 -22.43 -15.17
C LEU A 309 -14.50 -22.30 -13.80
N TYR A 310 -15.13 -21.15 -13.52
CA TYR A 310 -15.75 -20.81 -12.23
C TYR A 310 -17.24 -20.51 -12.39
N SER A 311 -17.95 -21.43 -13.08
CA SER A 311 -19.36 -21.27 -13.44
C SER A 311 -20.34 -21.32 -12.27
N ASP A 312 -19.88 -21.71 -11.09
CA ASP A 312 -20.58 -21.73 -9.82
C ASP A 312 -20.49 -20.39 -9.07
N LYS A 313 -19.58 -19.50 -9.47
CA LYS A 313 -19.45 -18.15 -8.89
C LYS A 313 -20.30 -17.13 -9.66
N PRO A 314 -21.35 -16.53 -9.06
CA PRO A 314 -22.17 -15.50 -9.74
C PRO A 314 -21.34 -14.31 -10.22
N GLU A 315 -20.27 -13.95 -9.50
CA GLU A 315 -19.37 -12.85 -9.86
C GLU A 315 -18.61 -13.11 -11.17
N SER A 316 -18.27 -14.36 -11.49
CA SER A 316 -17.56 -14.69 -12.73
C SER A 316 -18.45 -14.41 -13.95
N ILE A 317 -19.73 -14.79 -13.85
CA ILE A 317 -20.75 -14.59 -14.88
C ILE A 317 -21.12 -13.11 -14.99
N ASN A 318 -21.23 -12.41 -13.85
CA ASN A 318 -21.43 -10.95 -13.83
C ASN A 318 -20.27 -10.22 -14.53
N ASN A 319 -19.02 -10.59 -14.28
CA ASN A 319 -17.86 -10.00 -14.94
C ASN A 319 -17.86 -10.26 -16.46
N LEU A 320 -18.29 -11.45 -16.90
CA LEU A 320 -18.51 -11.72 -18.32
C LEU A 320 -19.65 -10.89 -18.91
N ALA A 321 -20.74 -10.68 -18.18
CA ALA A 321 -21.82 -9.80 -18.59
C ALA A 321 -21.36 -8.34 -18.74
N GLU A 322 -20.56 -7.84 -17.79
CA GLU A 322 -19.90 -6.53 -17.87
C GLU A 322 -18.96 -6.45 -19.08
N ALA A 323 -18.19 -7.50 -19.37
CA ALA A 323 -17.34 -7.58 -20.56
C ALA A 323 -18.13 -7.46 -21.86
N TYR A 324 -19.26 -8.18 -21.97
CA TYR A 324 -20.16 -8.07 -23.12
C TYR A 324 -20.76 -6.67 -23.25
N LEU A 325 -21.13 -6.02 -22.13
CA LEU A 325 -21.53 -4.61 -22.17
C LEU A 325 -20.38 -3.71 -22.64
N LYS A 326 -19.15 -3.90 -22.19
CA LYS A 326 -18.03 -3.05 -22.62
C LYS A 326 -17.83 -3.07 -24.14
N ILE A 327 -18.04 -4.22 -24.79
CA ILE A 327 -17.95 -4.34 -26.24
C ILE A 327 -19.27 -4.05 -26.98
N GLY A 328 -20.31 -3.59 -26.28
CA GLY A 328 -21.58 -3.20 -26.90
C GLY A 328 -22.58 -4.32 -27.14
N ASN A 329 -22.33 -5.54 -26.68
CA ASN A 329 -23.22 -6.69 -26.86
C ASN A 329 -24.26 -6.78 -25.73
N LYS A 330 -25.27 -5.90 -25.80
CA LYS A 330 -26.36 -5.80 -24.82
C LYS A 330 -27.12 -7.11 -24.63
N LYS A 331 -27.27 -7.91 -25.70
CA LYS A 331 -28.00 -9.17 -25.68
C LYS A 331 -27.28 -10.21 -24.81
N LEU A 332 -26.02 -10.51 -25.12
CA LEU A 332 -25.24 -11.48 -24.34
C LEU A 332 -24.99 -10.99 -22.92
N ALA A 333 -24.84 -9.69 -22.71
CA ALA A 333 -24.79 -9.12 -21.38
C ALA A 333 -26.05 -9.43 -20.56
N ALA A 334 -27.24 -9.14 -21.10
CA ALA A 334 -28.50 -9.39 -20.40
C ALA A 334 -28.71 -10.89 -20.12
N GLU A 335 -28.34 -11.78 -21.04
CA GLU A 335 -28.40 -13.23 -20.84
C GLU A 335 -27.50 -13.68 -19.69
N ASN A 336 -26.25 -13.20 -19.63
CA ASN A 336 -25.33 -13.55 -18.55
C ASN A 336 -25.71 -12.93 -17.20
N TYR A 337 -26.22 -11.70 -17.16
CA TYR A 337 -26.75 -11.13 -15.92
C TYR A 337 -27.94 -11.92 -15.36
N LYS A 338 -28.83 -12.42 -16.22
CA LYS A 338 -29.92 -13.31 -15.78
C LYS A 338 -29.37 -14.60 -15.19
N ARG A 339 -28.40 -15.23 -15.87
CA ARG A 339 -27.72 -16.44 -15.39
C ARG A 339 -27.00 -16.20 -14.05
N ALA A 340 -26.38 -15.04 -13.85
CA ALA A 340 -25.77 -14.69 -12.57
C ALA A 340 -26.83 -14.56 -11.45
N LEU A 341 -28.02 -14.02 -11.75
CA LEU A 341 -29.13 -13.92 -10.79
C LEU A 341 -29.78 -15.28 -10.47
N GLU A 342 -29.62 -16.29 -11.31
CA GLU A 342 -30.02 -17.66 -10.96
C GLU A 342 -29.19 -18.22 -9.80
N LEU A 343 -27.94 -17.75 -9.65
CA LEU A 343 -27.01 -18.14 -8.58
C LEU A 343 -27.06 -17.18 -7.37
N ASP A 344 -27.25 -15.88 -7.60
CA ASP A 344 -27.38 -14.85 -6.57
C ASP A 344 -28.61 -13.96 -6.84
N PRO A 345 -29.83 -14.40 -6.46
CA PRO A 345 -31.07 -13.70 -6.76
C PRO A 345 -31.19 -12.32 -6.10
N ASP A 346 -30.48 -12.07 -5.01
CA ASP A 346 -30.57 -10.83 -4.21
C ASP A 346 -29.57 -9.76 -4.65
N ASN A 347 -28.82 -10.00 -5.73
CA ASN A 347 -27.82 -9.07 -6.24
C ASN A 347 -28.45 -7.78 -6.79
N LYS A 348 -28.63 -6.79 -5.91
CA LYS A 348 -29.25 -5.51 -6.25
C LYS A 348 -28.55 -4.79 -7.41
N ASN A 349 -27.22 -4.92 -7.52
CA ASN A 349 -26.46 -4.28 -8.58
C ASN A 349 -26.77 -4.92 -9.94
N THR A 350 -26.74 -6.26 -10.01
CA THR A 350 -27.07 -6.99 -11.23
C THR A 350 -28.51 -6.74 -11.67
N ILE A 351 -29.47 -6.75 -10.73
CA ILE A 351 -30.87 -6.39 -11.02
C ILE A 351 -30.98 -4.97 -11.60
N LYS A 352 -30.28 -4.00 -11.00
CA LYS A 352 -30.28 -2.60 -11.47
C LYS A 352 -29.76 -2.51 -12.90
N ILE A 353 -28.60 -3.10 -13.20
CA ILE A 353 -28.00 -3.05 -14.54
C ILE A 353 -28.89 -3.76 -15.56
N LEU A 354 -29.42 -4.94 -15.24
CA LEU A 354 -30.30 -5.68 -16.15
C LEU A 354 -31.56 -4.87 -16.51
N ASN A 355 -32.16 -4.20 -15.52
CA ASN A 355 -33.28 -3.29 -15.74
C ASN A 355 -32.89 -2.10 -16.62
N GLN A 356 -31.69 -1.51 -16.41
CA GLN A 356 -31.19 -0.41 -17.23
C GLN A 356 -30.97 -0.84 -18.69
N ILE A 357 -30.37 -2.02 -18.93
CA ILE A 357 -30.19 -2.56 -20.29
C ILE A 357 -31.52 -2.66 -21.03
N SER A 358 -32.56 -3.16 -20.34
CA SER A 358 -33.89 -3.35 -20.95
C SER A 358 -34.57 -2.05 -21.38
N LYS A 359 -34.17 -0.91 -20.78
CA LYS A 359 -34.69 0.42 -21.09
C LYS A 359 -33.83 1.19 -22.08
N THR A 360 -32.75 0.59 -22.61
CA THR A 360 -31.85 1.34 -23.47
C THR A 360 -32.51 1.75 -24.79
N ILE A 361 -32.28 2.99 -25.20
CA ILE A 361 -32.70 3.55 -26.48
C ILE A 361 -31.47 3.84 -27.36
N GLU A 362 -31.70 3.93 -28.67
CA GLU A 362 -30.71 4.47 -29.61
C GLU A 362 -30.98 5.97 -29.77
N LEU A 363 -29.95 6.79 -29.58
CA LEU A 363 -30.07 8.22 -29.81
C LEU A 363 -30.06 8.56 -31.29
N SER A 364 -30.81 9.59 -31.66
CA SER A 364 -30.73 10.18 -32.98
C SER A 364 -29.33 10.75 -33.27
N ASP A 365 -28.92 10.73 -34.53
CA ASP A 365 -27.61 11.24 -34.97
C ASP A 365 -27.39 12.72 -34.61
N SER A 366 -28.47 13.51 -34.64
CA SER A 366 -28.44 14.90 -34.21
C SER A 366 -28.06 15.00 -32.74
N LEU A 367 -28.77 14.29 -31.84
CA LEU A 367 -28.47 14.30 -30.41
C LEU A 367 -27.07 13.77 -30.09
N GLN A 368 -26.63 12.71 -30.77
CA GLN A 368 -25.26 12.22 -30.62
C GLN A 368 -24.22 13.31 -30.91
N SER A 369 -24.45 14.09 -31.97
CA SER A 369 -23.56 15.20 -32.34
C SER A 369 -23.58 16.33 -31.31
N VAL A 370 -24.72 16.55 -30.64
CA VAL A 370 -24.82 17.54 -29.55
C VAL A 370 -24.05 17.06 -28.30
N TYR A 371 -24.04 15.77 -27.99
CA TYR A 371 -23.32 15.23 -26.83
C TYR A 371 -21.82 15.10 -27.03
N ALA A 372 -21.37 14.88 -28.27
CA ALA A 372 -19.95 14.86 -28.60
C ALA A 372 -19.28 16.20 -28.25
N GLY A 373 -18.06 16.14 -27.71
CA GLY A 373 -17.30 17.32 -27.32
C GLY A 373 -16.41 17.11 -26.11
N LYS A 374 -15.84 18.20 -25.60
CA LYS A 374 -14.98 18.20 -24.43
C LYS A 374 -15.72 18.71 -23.20
N TYR A 375 -15.39 18.11 -22.07
CA TYR A 375 -15.95 18.39 -20.77
C TYR A 375 -14.80 18.53 -19.76
N GLU A 376 -15.02 19.26 -18.67
CA GLU A 376 -14.06 19.43 -17.60
C GLU A 376 -14.69 19.08 -16.26
N LEU A 377 -14.08 18.16 -15.54
CA LEU A 377 -14.45 17.77 -14.18
C LEU A 377 -13.31 18.12 -13.23
N ASN A 378 -13.47 19.15 -12.40
CA ASN A 378 -12.43 19.60 -11.44
C ASN A 378 -11.04 19.77 -12.11
N ARG A 379 -10.96 20.49 -13.24
CA ARG A 379 -9.75 20.65 -14.07
C ARG A 379 -9.22 19.39 -14.76
N MET A 380 -9.92 18.26 -14.66
CA MET A 380 -9.59 17.05 -15.41
C MET A 380 -10.36 17.04 -16.73
N PRO A 381 -9.69 16.87 -17.88
CA PRO A 381 -10.35 16.79 -19.16
C PRO A 381 -11.09 15.46 -19.33
N ILE A 382 -12.30 15.54 -19.86
CA ILE A 382 -13.13 14.43 -20.32
C ILE A 382 -13.50 14.72 -21.77
N SER A 383 -13.59 13.71 -22.63
CA SER A 383 -14.17 13.87 -23.96
C SER A 383 -15.23 12.83 -24.24
N ILE A 384 -16.25 13.21 -25.00
CA ILE A 384 -17.23 12.30 -25.57
C ILE A 384 -17.02 12.30 -27.08
N MET A 385 -16.79 11.12 -27.65
CA MET A 385 -16.57 10.94 -29.08
C MET A 385 -17.64 10.02 -29.68
N LYS A 386 -18.03 10.30 -30.93
CA LYS A 386 -18.90 9.43 -31.71
C LYS A 386 -18.06 8.38 -32.43
N GLU A 387 -18.27 7.11 -32.12
CA GLU A 387 -17.57 5.97 -32.71
C GLU A 387 -18.60 4.90 -33.10
N ASN A 388 -18.63 4.50 -34.38
CA ASN A 388 -19.56 3.47 -34.89
C ASN A 388 -21.04 3.67 -34.46
N ASN A 389 -21.51 4.91 -34.57
CA ASN A 389 -22.85 5.33 -34.16
C ASN A 389 -23.19 5.21 -32.67
N LYS A 390 -22.17 5.19 -31.82
CA LYS A 390 -22.28 5.21 -30.35
C LYS A 390 -21.46 6.35 -29.79
N LEU A 391 -21.81 6.78 -28.57
CA LEU A 391 -21.00 7.73 -27.82
C LEU A 391 -20.09 6.98 -26.86
N ILE A 392 -18.82 7.31 -26.93
CA ILE A 392 -17.76 6.79 -26.07
C ILE A 392 -17.25 7.94 -25.22
N LEU A 393 -17.28 7.75 -23.90
CA LEU A 393 -16.67 8.66 -22.93
C LEU A 393 -15.22 8.25 -22.73
N HIS A 394 -14.32 9.22 -22.89
CA HIS A 394 -12.88 9.10 -22.69
C HIS A 394 -12.50 9.88 -21.44
N PHE A 395 -11.94 9.19 -20.45
CA PHE A 395 -11.46 9.79 -19.21
C PHE A 395 -10.17 9.09 -18.77
N ASN A 396 -9.10 9.87 -18.59
CA ASN A 396 -7.74 9.35 -18.43
C ASN A 396 -7.39 8.36 -19.57
N ASN A 397 -7.04 7.12 -19.24
CA ASN A 397 -6.73 6.05 -20.20
C ASN A 397 -7.92 5.10 -20.43
N THR A 398 -9.13 5.46 -19.96
CA THR A 398 -10.31 4.58 -20.04
C THR A 398 -11.29 5.09 -21.10
N GLN A 399 -11.82 4.14 -21.86
CA GLN A 399 -12.89 4.35 -22.84
C GLN A 399 -14.13 3.58 -22.40
N SER A 400 -15.25 4.27 -22.31
CA SER A 400 -16.50 3.73 -21.77
C SER A 400 -17.66 4.01 -22.71
N ALA A 401 -18.33 2.96 -23.17
CA ALA A 401 -19.56 3.10 -23.93
C ALA A 401 -20.69 3.71 -23.08
N MET A 402 -21.39 4.68 -23.65
CA MET A 402 -22.55 5.32 -23.01
C MET A 402 -23.84 4.63 -23.46
N TYR A 403 -24.70 4.30 -22.48
CA TYR A 403 -25.98 3.63 -22.71
C TYR A 403 -27.15 4.53 -22.29
N PHE A 404 -27.88 5.05 -23.28
CA PHE A 404 -28.98 5.98 -23.04
C PHE A 404 -30.27 5.26 -22.67
N ILE A 405 -30.96 5.77 -21.65
CA ILE A 405 -32.25 5.29 -21.13
C ILE A 405 -33.37 6.26 -21.56
N SER A 406 -33.02 7.53 -21.73
CA SER A 406 -33.86 8.58 -22.31
C SER A 406 -32.96 9.50 -23.14
N ASP A 407 -33.52 10.56 -23.73
CA ASP A 407 -32.69 11.57 -24.38
C ASP A 407 -31.72 12.23 -23.39
N PHE A 408 -32.00 12.22 -22.08
CA PHE A 408 -31.26 13.01 -21.07
C PHE A 408 -30.53 12.18 -20.01
N ASP A 409 -30.87 10.90 -19.91
CA ASP A 409 -30.32 9.98 -18.91
C ASP A 409 -29.57 8.85 -19.62
N PHE A 410 -28.37 8.58 -19.15
CA PHE A 410 -27.58 7.44 -19.61
C PHE A 410 -26.89 6.79 -18.42
N PHE A 411 -26.37 5.60 -18.62
CA PHE A 411 -25.47 4.97 -17.67
C PHE A 411 -24.22 4.50 -18.40
N ILE A 412 -23.20 4.26 -17.59
CA ILE A 412 -21.97 3.62 -18.01
C ILE A 412 -21.80 2.40 -17.10
N ALA A 413 -21.61 1.23 -17.71
CA ALA A 413 -21.65 -0.05 -17.02
C ALA A 413 -20.70 -0.12 -15.82
N GLU A 414 -19.47 0.42 -15.96
CA GLU A 414 -18.45 0.33 -14.90
C GLU A 414 -18.79 1.16 -13.65
N TYR A 415 -19.54 2.24 -13.81
CA TYR A 415 -19.84 3.15 -12.71
C TYR A 415 -21.10 2.74 -11.94
N ARG A 416 -21.88 1.79 -12.49
CA ARG A 416 -23.09 1.19 -11.88
C ARG A 416 -24.12 2.24 -11.41
N ASP A 417 -24.08 3.40 -12.02
CA ASP A 417 -24.95 4.54 -11.71
C ASP A 417 -25.34 5.32 -12.95
N GLU A 418 -26.41 6.09 -12.78
CA GLU A 418 -26.94 6.96 -13.84
C GLU A 418 -26.19 8.28 -13.87
N PHE A 419 -25.95 8.73 -15.08
CA PHE A 419 -25.44 10.03 -15.43
C PHE A 419 -26.59 10.85 -15.98
N LYS A 420 -26.64 12.12 -15.57
CA LYS A 420 -27.63 13.08 -16.05
C LYS A 420 -26.98 14.14 -16.89
N ILE A 421 -27.64 14.51 -17.98
CA ILE A 421 -27.23 15.64 -18.80
C ILE A 421 -27.75 16.94 -18.17
N LEU A 422 -26.84 17.89 -17.97
CA LEU A 422 -27.15 19.21 -17.45
C LEU A 422 -27.47 20.15 -18.61
N HIS A 423 -28.62 20.80 -18.53
CA HIS A 423 -29.07 21.79 -19.51
C HIS A 423 -28.98 23.21 -18.94
N GLY A 424 -28.74 24.17 -19.82
CA GLY A 424 -28.86 25.60 -19.57
C GLY A 424 -30.30 26.09 -19.68
N SER A 425 -30.52 27.34 -19.26
CA SER A 425 -31.80 28.03 -19.38
C SER A 425 -32.24 28.26 -20.82
N ASP A 426 -31.31 28.17 -21.76
CA ASP A 426 -31.47 28.24 -23.22
C ASP A 426 -31.72 26.85 -23.86
N GLY A 427 -31.71 25.78 -23.07
CA GLY A 427 -31.82 24.40 -23.55
C GLY A 427 -30.49 23.82 -24.06
N GLU A 428 -29.38 24.56 -24.02
CA GLU A 428 -28.07 24.04 -24.40
C GLU A 428 -27.51 23.07 -23.35
N ILE A 429 -26.64 22.15 -23.78
CA ILE A 429 -25.98 21.24 -22.86
C ILE A 429 -24.82 21.94 -22.17
N ASN A 430 -24.95 22.08 -20.85
CA ASN A 430 -23.96 22.71 -20.00
C ASN A 430 -23.01 21.71 -19.34
N GLY A 431 -23.34 20.42 -19.31
CA GLY A 431 -22.45 19.43 -18.72
C GLY A 431 -23.12 18.09 -18.40
N LEU A 432 -22.45 17.32 -17.54
CA LEU A 432 -22.87 16.02 -17.03
C LEU A 432 -22.86 16.06 -15.50
N LEU A 433 -23.78 15.33 -14.88
CA LEU A 433 -23.84 15.14 -13.43
C LEU A 433 -23.69 13.65 -13.10
N PHE A 434 -22.76 13.34 -12.20
CA PHE A 434 -22.54 12.00 -11.66
C PHE A 434 -22.24 12.07 -10.17
N ARG A 435 -23.07 11.44 -9.32
CA ARG A 435 -22.89 11.41 -7.85
C ARG A 435 -22.61 12.79 -7.22
N GLY A 436 -23.28 13.83 -7.70
CA GLY A 436 -23.10 15.21 -7.23
C GLY A 436 -21.92 15.97 -7.84
N MET A 437 -21.05 15.30 -8.60
CA MET A 437 -19.96 15.91 -9.35
C MET A 437 -20.44 16.41 -10.71
N LYS A 438 -20.05 17.64 -11.08
CA LYS A 438 -20.43 18.27 -12.35
C LYS A 438 -19.23 18.32 -13.29
N ALA A 439 -19.36 17.72 -14.47
CA ALA A 439 -18.42 17.89 -15.56
C ALA A 439 -19.00 18.92 -16.54
N MET A 440 -18.42 20.11 -16.64
CA MET A 440 -18.96 21.19 -17.45
C MET A 440 -18.49 21.08 -18.90
N LYS A 441 -19.39 21.29 -19.87
CA LYS A 441 -19.02 21.28 -21.29
C LYS A 441 -18.14 22.50 -21.59
N VAL A 442 -17.01 22.28 -22.26
CA VAL A 442 -16.10 23.34 -22.66
C VAL A 442 -16.66 23.98 -23.93
N LYS A 443 -17.08 25.25 -23.85
CA LYS A 443 -17.45 26.05 -25.04
C LYS A 443 -16.17 26.57 -25.68
N TYR A 444 -15.97 26.30 -26.97
CA TYR A 444 -14.88 26.85 -27.78
C TYR A 444 -15.31 28.15 -28.45
#